data_AF-A0A957PSY4-F1
#
_entry.id   AF-A0A957PSY4-F1
#
_cell.length_a   1.000
_cell.length_b   1.000
_cell.length_c   1.000
_cell.angle_alpha   90.00
_cell.angle_beta   90.00
_cell.angle_gamma   90.00
#
_symmetry.space_group_name_H-M   'P 1'
#
loop_
_entity.id
_entity.type
_entity.pdbx_description
1 polymer ?
#
loop_
_entity_poly.entity_id
_entity_poly.type
_entity_poly.pdbx_seq_one_letter_code
_entity_poly.pdbx_strand_id
1 'polypeptide(L)'
;METNPVPSSAEPKNNRNVIIGVVVAVVLCCCCVVTGVGGYYGYQTYVAAQQAIEEFQDFEIPEIPTDVPFNPSDPNNPGDVPSFDYSGDVPSGGLADDETRLVAWASVQLVGMMSGCTAPNAAGTTITVLTEPSNGGPWREEWNVDCGDGTFTAIPLTFTPENGITSVTVDYQP
;
A
#
# COMPACT_ATOMS: atom_id res chain seq x y z
N MET A 1 -68.88 -58.24 -9.54
CA MET A 1 -67.75 -58.12 -8.61
C MET A 1 -66.50 -58.12 -9.45
N GLU A 2 -65.91 -56.96 -9.69
CA GLU A 2 -64.60 -56.85 -10.35
C GLU A 2 -63.73 -55.98 -9.45
N THR A 3 -62.74 -56.61 -8.83
CA THR A 3 -61.69 -55.96 -8.04
C THR A 3 -60.51 -55.67 -8.95
N ASN A 4 -60.28 -54.40 -9.27
CA ASN A 4 -59.05 -53.96 -9.91
C ASN A 4 -57.94 -53.79 -8.85
N PRO A 5 -56.72 -54.31 -9.06
CA PRO A 5 -55.63 -54.11 -8.14
C PRO A 5 -55.08 -52.67 -8.26
N VAL A 6 -54.99 -51.98 -7.13
CA VAL A 6 -54.26 -50.71 -7.02
C VAL A 6 -52.77 -51.01 -7.16
N PRO A 7 -52.00 -50.30 -8.01
CA PRO A 7 -50.56 -50.50 -8.08
C PRO A 7 -49.94 -50.08 -6.75
N SER A 8 -49.21 -51.02 -6.13
CA SER A 8 -48.35 -50.76 -4.98
C SER A 8 -47.35 -49.67 -5.36
N SER A 9 -47.45 -48.51 -4.70
CA SER A 9 -46.51 -47.41 -4.82
C SER A 9 -45.11 -47.93 -4.48
N ALA A 10 -44.24 -48.02 -5.48
CA ALA A 10 -42.84 -48.34 -5.29
C ALA A 10 -42.19 -47.18 -4.51
N GLU A 11 -41.67 -47.48 -3.33
CA GLU A 11 -40.94 -46.53 -2.48
C GLU A 11 -39.87 -45.79 -3.29
N PRO A 12 -39.80 -44.45 -3.24
CA PRO A 12 -38.77 -43.71 -3.94
C PRO A 12 -37.41 -44.05 -3.30
N LYS A 13 -36.59 -44.81 -4.03
CA LYS A 13 -35.22 -45.16 -3.65
C LYS A 13 -34.44 -43.90 -3.27
N ASN A 14 -34.14 -43.77 -1.99
CA ASN A 14 -33.53 -42.59 -1.38
C ASN A 14 -32.05 -42.47 -1.80
N ASN A 15 -31.78 -41.76 -2.90
CA ASN A 15 -30.44 -41.51 -3.42
C ASN A 15 -29.72 -40.32 -2.75
N ARG A 16 -30.23 -39.84 -1.59
CA ARG A 16 -29.71 -38.64 -0.92
C ARG A 16 -28.22 -38.73 -0.59
N ASN A 17 -27.72 -39.90 -0.20
CA ASN A 17 -26.30 -40.09 0.12
C ASN A 17 -25.41 -40.04 -1.13
N VAL A 18 -25.92 -40.47 -2.29
CA VAL A 18 -25.21 -40.37 -3.57
C VAL A 18 -25.15 -38.92 -4.03
N ILE A 19 -26.25 -38.18 -3.90
CA ILE A 19 -26.32 -36.75 -4.24
C ILE A 19 -25.35 -35.94 -3.37
N ILE A 20 -25.33 -36.18 -2.05
CA ILE A 20 -24.39 -35.51 -1.14
C ILE A 20 -22.93 -35.84 -1.52
N GLY A 21 -22.63 -37.10 -1.84
CA GLY A 21 -21.29 -37.51 -2.28
C GLY A 21 -20.82 -36.78 -3.55
N VAL A 22 -21.72 -36.64 -4.53
CA VAL A 22 -21.42 -35.92 -5.79
C VAL A 22 -21.17 -34.43 -5.53
N VAL A 23 -21.99 -33.79 -4.68
CA VAL A 23 -21.82 -32.36 -4.37
C VAL A 23 -20.48 -32.10 -3.68
N VAL A 24 -20.10 -32.92 -2.70
CA VAL A 24 -18.81 -32.77 -2.00
C VAL A 24 -17.65 -32.95 -2.98
N ALA A 25 -17.70 -33.96 -3.85
CA ALA A 25 -16.65 -34.19 -4.85
C ALA A 25 -16.48 -33.02 -5.83
N VAL A 26 -17.59 -32.42 -6.29
CA VAL A 26 -17.57 -31.26 -7.19
C VAL A 26 -17.01 -30.02 -6.51
N VAL A 27 -17.43 -29.75 -5.27
CA VAL A 27 -16.92 -28.59 -4.50
C VAL A 27 -15.42 -28.73 -4.26
N LEU A 28 -14.96 -29.91 -3.84
CA LEU A 28 -13.54 -30.16 -3.57
C LEU A 28 -12.70 -30.06 -4.85
N CYS A 29 -13.23 -30.53 -5.98
CA CYS A 29 -12.62 -30.37 -7.30
C CYS A 29 -12.53 -28.88 -7.71
N CYS A 30 -13.60 -28.10 -7.54
CA CYS A 30 -13.59 -26.66 -7.82
C CYS A 30 -12.58 -25.91 -6.94
N CYS A 31 -12.48 -26.22 -5.65
CA CYS A 31 -11.49 -25.62 -4.76
C CYS A 31 -10.06 -25.88 -5.23
N CYS A 32 -9.74 -27.13 -5.62
CA CYS A 32 -8.42 -27.49 -6.12
C CYS A 32 -8.04 -26.72 -7.41
N VAL A 33 -8.99 -26.56 -8.32
CA VAL A 33 -8.76 -25.81 -9.58
C VAL A 33 -8.53 -24.32 -9.29
N VAL A 34 -9.34 -23.72 -8.42
CA VAL A 34 -9.19 -22.30 -8.05
C VAL A 34 -7.85 -22.05 -7.36
N THR A 35 -7.45 -22.89 -6.41
CA THR A 35 -6.15 -22.73 -5.73
C THR A 35 -4.97 -23.00 -6.64
N GLY A 36 -5.07 -23.99 -7.55
CA GLY A 36 -4.00 -24.30 -8.50
C GLY A 36 -3.78 -23.19 -9.52
N VAL A 37 -4.86 -22.67 -10.11
CA VAL A 37 -4.80 -21.58 -11.08
C VAL A 37 -4.40 -20.27 -10.40
N GLY A 38 -5.02 -19.94 -9.26
CA GLY A 38 -4.68 -18.73 -8.49
C GLY A 38 -3.24 -18.73 -8.00
N GLY A 39 -2.74 -19.87 -7.52
CA GLY A 39 -1.34 -20.02 -7.11
C GLY A 39 -0.36 -19.88 -8.28
N TYR A 40 -0.69 -20.42 -9.46
CA TYR A 40 0.14 -20.30 -10.66
C TYR A 40 0.27 -18.86 -11.15
N TYR A 41 -0.85 -18.12 -11.23
CA TYR A 41 -0.83 -16.71 -11.62
C TYR A 41 -0.18 -15.82 -10.56
N GLY A 42 -0.40 -16.10 -9.26
CA GLY A 42 0.29 -15.39 -8.18
C GLY A 42 1.80 -15.61 -8.19
N TYR A 43 2.26 -16.82 -8.53
CA TYR A 43 3.68 -17.13 -8.66
C TYR A 43 4.31 -16.41 -9.85
N GLN A 44 3.63 -16.33 -11.00
CA GLN A 44 4.07 -15.54 -12.16
C GLN A 44 4.28 -14.07 -11.80
N THR A 45 3.34 -13.45 -11.08
CA THR A 45 3.48 -12.06 -10.64
C THR A 45 4.59 -11.87 -9.61
N TYR A 46 4.82 -12.86 -8.73
CA TYR A 46 5.90 -12.83 -7.75
C TYR A 46 7.28 -12.88 -8.42
N VAL A 47 7.46 -13.76 -9.41
CA VAL A 47 8.72 -13.85 -10.16
C VAL A 47 8.97 -12.60 -11.01
N ALA A 48 7.92 -12.06 -11.65
CA ALA A 48 8.03 -10.80 -12.39
C ALA A 48 8.40 -9.61 -11.49
N ALA A 49 7.86 -9.57 -10.27
CA ALA A 49 8.22 -8.55 -9.29
C ALA A 49 9.68 -8.67 -8.83
N GLN A 50 10.21 -9.89 -8.65
CA GLN A 50 11.63 -10.06 -8.32
C GLN A 50 12.56 -9.63 -9.45
N GLN A 51 12.21 -9.91 -10.71
CA GLN A 51 13.01 -9.49 -11.86
C GLN A 51 13.04 -7.96 -12.01
N ALA A 52 11.93 -7.28 -11.73
CA ALA A 52 11.93 -5.82 -11.69
C ALA A 52 12.85 -5.26 -10.60
N ILE A 53 12.94 -5.92 -9.43
CA ILE A 53 13.86 -5.52 -8.35
C ILE A 53 15.33 -5.74 -8.76
N GLU A 54 15.66 -6.84 -9.45
CA GLU A 54 17.01 -7.08 -9.99
C GLU A 54 17.42 -6.03 -11.03
N GLU A 55 16.49 -5.57 -11.88
CA GLU A 55 16.76 -4.51 -12.87
C GLU A 55 17.08 -3.14 -12.21
N PHE A 56 16.51 -2.85 -11.03
CA PHE A 56 16.91 -1.68 -10.24
C PHE A 56 18.30 -1.80 -9.59
N GLN A 57 18.82 -3.02 -9.42
CA GLN A 57 20.17 -3.25 -8.90
C GLN A 57 21.26 -3.18 -9.99
N ASP A 58 20.88 -3.41 -11.25
CA ASP A 58 21.81 -3.40 -12.40
C ASP A 58 21.94 -2.01 -13.07
N PHE A 59 21.19 -1.01 -12.58
CA PHE A 59 21.51 0.39 -12.86
C PHE A 59 22.77 0.74 -12.08
N GLU A 60 23.90 0.77 -12.77
CA GLU A 60 25.21 1.19 -12.26
C GLU A 60 25.12 2.67 -11.82
N ILE A 61 24.62 2.89 -10.61
CA ILE A 61 24.62 4.19 -9.95
C ILE A 61 26.11 4.53 -9.74
N PRO A 62 26.65 5.62 -10.32
CA PRO A 62 27.99 6.07 -9.97
C PRO A 62 28.05 6.22 -8.46
N GLU A 63 28.93 5.43 -7.84
CA GLU A 63 29.13 5.23 -6.40
C GLU A 63 28.51 6.36 -5.57
N ILE A 64 27.28 6.14 -5.07
CA ILE A 64 26.85 6.84 -3.88
C ILE A 64 27.88 6.41 -2.83
N PRO A 65 28.62 7.34 -2.18
CA PRO A 65 29.59 6.97 -1.17
C PRO A 65 28.91 6.04 -0.17
N THR A 66 29.40 4.81 -0.07
CA THR A 66 28.88 3.76 0.81
C THR A 66 29.21 4.01 2.28
N ASP A 67 29.57 5.25 2.63
CA ASP A 67 29.60 5.79 4.00
C ASP A 67 28.19 6.24 4.44
N VAL A 68 27.17 5.43 4.17
CA VAL A 68 25.92 5.49 4.93
C VAL A 68 26.14 4.63 6.18
N PRO A 69 26.22 5.22 7.38
CA PRO A 69 26.67 4.56 8.60
C PRO A 69 25.57 3.70 9.23
N PHE A 70 24.82 2.95 8.43
CA PHE A 70 23.74 2.09 8.90
C PHE A 70 24.14 0.64 8.75
N ASN A 71 24.93 0.16 9.71
CA ASN A 71 25.09 -1.27 9.95
C ASN A 71 24.13 -1.68 11.07
N PRO A 72 22.96 -2.31 10.77
CA PRO A 72 21.98 -2.71 11.78
C PRO A 72 22.49 -3.83 12.70
N SER A 73 23.65 -4.42 12.39
CA SER A 73 24.27 -5.51 13.15
C SER A 73 25.45 -5.04 14.01
N ASP A 74 25.79 -3.74 14.01
CA ASP A 74 26.90 -3.20 14.80
C ASP A 74 26.40 -2.72 16.17
N PRO A 75 26.74 -3.42 17.27
CA PRO A 75 26.35 -3.04 18.64
C PRO A 75 27.01 -1.76 19.17
N ASN A 76 27.95 -1.15 18.44
CA ASN A 76 28.64 0.08 18.83
C ASN A 76 28.34 1.27 17.90
N ASN A 77 27.46 1.11 16.92
CA ASN A 77 27.06 2.20 16.06
C ASN A 77 26.19 3.18 16.87
N PRO A 78 26.52 4.49 16.96
CA PRO A 78 25.61 5.50 17.50
C PRO A 78 24.47 5.65 16.48
N GLY A 79 23.55 4.69 16.50
CA GLY A 79 22.46 4.57 15.55
C GLY A 79 21.45 5.69 15.75
N ASP A 80 21.74 6.86 15.22
CA ASP A 80 20.73 7.82 14.81
C ASP A 80 20.16 7.35 13.47
N VAL A 81 19.40 6.25 13.53
CA VAL A 81 18.44 5.94 12.48
C VAL A 81 17.54 7.16 12.33
N PRO A 82 17.26 7.64 11.10
CA PRO A 82 16.26 8.66 10.91
C PRO A 82 14.97 8.16 11.55
N SER A 83 14.57 8.79 12.64
CA SER A 83 13.39 8.41 13.39
C SER A 83 12.20 8.87 12.57
N PHE A 84 11.82 8.06 11.58
CA PHE A 84 10.54 8.22 10.92
C PHE A 84 9.48 8.04 11.99
N ASP A 85 8.61 9.03 12.09
CA ASP A 85 7.50 8.96 13.01
C ASP A 85 6.45 8.00 12.43
N TYR A 86 6.61 6.71 12.75
CA TYR A 86 5.65 5.66 12.42
C TYR A 86 4.47 5.59 13.40
N SER A 87 4.33 6.57 14.30
CA SER A 87 3.17 6.65 15.21
C SER A 87 1.84 6.67 14.44
N GLY A 88 1.88 6.99 13.14
CA GLY A 88 0.71 7.18 12.29
C GLY A 88 0.16 8.59 12.39
N ASP A 89 0.79 9.46 13.16
CA ASP A 89 0.43 10.86 13.25
C ASP A 89 0.80 11.56 11.94
N VAL A 90 -0.21 12.13 11.30
CA VAL A 90 -0.09 12.94 10.09
C VAL A 90 -0.51 14.36 10.42
N PRO A 91 0.17 15.39 9.86
CA PRO A 91 -0.22 16.76 10.08
C PRO A 91 -1.68 16.97 9.66
N SER A 92 -2.46 17.65 10.49
CA SER A 92 -3.86 17.92 10.22
C SER A 92 -4.03 19.15 9.32
N GLY A 93 -5.07 19.16 8.48
CA GLY A 93 -5.40 20.26 7.58
C GLY A 93 -5.22 19.88 6.11
N GLY A 94 -5.00 20.90 5.28
CA GLY A 94 -4.90 20.75 3.82
C GLY A 94 -6.23 20.41 3.15
N LEU A 95 -6.17 20.15 1.84
CA LEU A 95 -7.29 19.70 1.01
C LEU A 95 -7.25 18.20 0.70
N ALA A 96 -6.11 17.55 0.93
CA ALA A 96 -5.96 16.10 0.77
C ALA A 96 -6.79 15.31 1.80
N ASP A 97 -7.35 14.19 1.37
CA ASP A 97 -7.96 13.20 2.27
C ASP A 97 -6.90 12.52 3.16
N ASP A 98 -7.36 11.82 4.21
CA ASP A 98 -6.47 11.24 5.22
C ASP A 98 -5.45 10.23 4.64
N GLU A 99 -5.83 9.46 3.62
CA GLU A 99 -4.97 8.45 3.00
C GLU A 99 -3.91 9.12 2.12
N THR A 100 -4.32 10.04 1.25
CA THR A 100 -3.40 10.84 0.44
C THR A 100 -2.44 11.65 1.32
N ARG A 101 -2.91 12.20 2.45
CA ARG A 101 -2.10 12.97 3.38
C ARG A 101 -1.07 12.09 4.10
N LEU A 102 -1.41 10.85 4.42
CA LEU A 102 -0.46 9.89 5.00
C LEU A 102 0.68 9.56 4.03
N VAL A 103 0.36 9.32 2.76
CA VAL A 103 1.37 9.07 1.72
C VAL A 103 2.24 10.31 1.51
N ALA A 104 1.62 11.49 1.40
CA ALA A 104 2.33 12.77 1.27
C ALA A 104 3.28 12.99 2.45
N TRP A 105 2.84 12.70 3.68
CA TRP A 105 3.65 12.86 4.87
C TRP A 105 4.89 11.97 4.86
N ALA A 106 4.77 10.71 4.42
CA ALA A 106 5.94 9.84 4.29
C ALA A 106 7.00 10.42 3.34
N SER A 107 6.57 10.98 2.20
CA SER A 107 7.47 11.65 1.26
C SER A 107 8.09 12.93 1.83
N VAL A 108 7.29 13.73 2.54
CA VAL A 108 7.73 14.98 3.18
C VAL A 108 8.73 14.72 4.29
N GLN A 109 8.56 13.68 5.11
CA GLN A 109 9.55 13.30 6.13
C GLN A 109 10.91 12.99 5.49
N LEU A 110 10.92 12.22 4.39
CA LEU A 110 12.14 11.89 3.69
C LEU A 110 12.83 13.13 3.11
N VAL A 111 12.06 14.00 2.44
CA VAL A 111 12.60 15.25 1.88
C VAL A 111 13.07 16.21 2.98
N GLY A 112 12.34 16.30 4.08
CA GLY A 112 12.70 17.09 5.25
C GLY A 112 14.05 16.65 5.83
N MET A 113 14.26 15.33 5.97
CA MET A 113 15.54 14.77 6.42
C MET A 113 16.68 15.09 5.44
N MET A 114 16.43 15.00 4.13
CA MET A 114 17.42 15.37 3.11
C MET A 114 17.75 16.87 3.13
N SER A 115 16.79 17.74 3.46
CA SER A 115 17.01 19.18 3.64
C SER A 115 17.65 19.57 4.98
N GLY A 116 17.92 18.59 5.86
CA GLY A 116 18.59 18.83 7.15
C GLY A 116 17.69 18.83 8.38
N CYS A 117 16.40 18.50 8.28
CA CYS A 117 15.58 18.25 9.47
C CYS A 117 16.08 17.00 10.19
N THR A 118 16.31 17.11 11.50
CA THR A 118 16.78 15.96 12.30
C THR A 118 15.63 15.00 12.62
N ALA A 119 14.47 15.53 12.99
CA ALA A 119 13.30 14.75 13.37
C ALA A 119 12.00 15.44 12.94
N PRO A 120 11.57 15.29 11.67
CA PRO A 120 10.28 15.79 11.20
C PRO A 120 9.12 15.36 12.10
N ASN A 121 8.33 16.30 12.59
CA ASN A 121 7.24 16.04 13.53
C ASN A 121 5.89 16.50 12.98
N ALA A 122 4.91 15.59 12.95
CA ALA A 122 3.57 15.86 12.46
C ALA A 122 2.80 16.89 13.29
N ALA A 123 2.96 16.87 14.62
CA ALA A 123 2.19 17.70 15.55
C ALA A 123 2.50 19.20 15.43
N GLY A 124 3.75 19.53 15.07
CA GLY A 124 4.19 20.91 14.83
C GLY A 124 4.08 21.35 13.37
N THR A 125 3.87 20.41 12.44
CA THR A 125 3.82 20.69 11.01
C THR A 125 2.49 21.33 10.62
N THR A 126 2.55 22.46 9.92
CA THR A 126 1.36 23.19 9.45
C THR A 126 1.25 23.16 7.93
N ILE A 127 0.03 23.00 7.41
CA ILE A 127 -0.24 22.93 5.98
C ILE A 127 -0.89 24.24 5.51
N THR A 128 -0.29 24.88 4.52
CA THR A 128 -0.83 26.07 3.85
C THR A 128 -1.24 25.74 2.43
N VAL A 129 -2.49 26.01 2.06
CA VAL A 129 -2.96 25.81 0.67
C VAL A 129 -2.51 27.00 -0.17
N LEU A 130 -1.66 26.76 -1.17
CA LEU A 130 -1.16 27.79 -2.09
C LEU A 130 -2.13 28.01 -3.26
N THR A 131 -2.68 26.93 -3.80
CA THR A 131 -3.59 26.96 -4.94
C THR A 131 -4.69 25.95 -4.71
N GLU A 132 -5.97 26.35 -4.80
CA GLU A 132 -7.11 25.45 -4.73
C GLU A 132 -7.33 24.68 -6.05
N PRO A 133 -7.90 23.46 -6.01
CA PRO A 133 -8.18 22.68 -7.21
C PRO A 133 -9.28 23.34 -8.05
N SER A 134 -8.95 23.76 -9.28
CA SER A 134 -9.95 24.24 -10.22
C SER A 134 -10.61 23.07 -10.96
N ASN A 135 -11.91 22.84 -10.70
CA ASN A 135 -12.70 21.75 -11.31
C ASN A 135 -12.11 20.34 -11.14
N GLY A 136 -11.52 20.04 -9.98
CA GLY A 136 -10.84 18.77 -9.75
C GLY A 136 -9.50 18.63 -10.48
N GLY A 137 -8.90 19.74 -10.90
CA GLY A 137 -7.52 19.80 -11.38
C GLY A 137 -6.48 19.74 -10.25
N PRO A 138 -5.19 19.85 -10.60
CA PRO A 138 -4.12 19.82 -9.60
C PRO A 138 -4.21 21.02 -8.66
N TRP A 139 -3.76 20.81 -7.43
CA TRP A 139 -3.69 21.84 -6.40
C TRP A 139 -2.32 21.82 -5.74
N ARG A 140 -1.96 22.91 -5.06
CA ARG A 140 -0.65 23.06 -4.43
C ARG A 140 -0.80 23.43 -2.97
N GLU A 141 0.02 22.79 -2.16
CA GLU A 141 0.13 23.05 -0.73
C GLU A 141 1.59 23.29 -0.38
N GLU A 142 1.83 23.98 0.72
CA GLU A 142 3.14 24.15 1.32
C GLU A 142 3.07 23.65 2.75
N TRP A 143 3.88 22.65 3.06
CA TRP A 143 3.94 22.05 4.37
C TRP A 143 5.14 22.64 5.10
N ASN A 144 4.87 23.42 6.13
CA ASN A 144 5.88 23.98 6.99
C ASN A 144 6.21 22.96 8.08
N VAL A 145 7.22 22.13 7.80
CA VAL A 145 7.58 20.96 8.59
C VAL A 145 8.38 21.37 9.81
N ASP A 146 7.93 20.95 11.00
CA ASP A 146 8.69 21.08 12.24
C ASP A 146 9.82 20.04 12.26
N CYS A 147 11.07 20.48 12.31
CA CYS A 147 12.24 19.58 12.30
C CYS A 147 12.59 19.01 13.69
N GLY A 148 11.81 19.34 14.74
CA GLY A 148 11.98 18.83 16.11
C GLY A 148 13.02 19.56 16.96
N ASP A 149 13.75 20.51 16.37
CA ASP A 149 14.76 21.36 17.02
C ASP A 149 14.28 22.83 17.18
N GLY A 150 13.00 23.09 16.89
CA GLY A 150 12.41 24.42 16.87
C GLY A 150 12.64 25.17 15.56
N THR A 151 13.28 24.55 14.57
CA THR A 151 13.34 25.06 13.20
C THR A 151 12.21 24.49 12.35
N PHE A 152 11.89 25.22 11.27
CA PHE A 152 10.86 24.81 10.33
C PHE A 152 11.39 24.86 8.90
N THR A 153 10.99 23.88 8.09
CA THR A 153 11.33 23.82 6.67
C THR A 153 10.04 23.82 5.85
N ALA A 154 9.88 24.80 4.97
CA ALA A 154 8.76 24.87 4.05
C ALA A 154 9.02 23.97 2.84
N ILE A 155 8.13 22.99 2.63
CA ILE A 155 8.21 22.02 1.55
C ILE A 155 6.96 22.17 0.67
N PRO A 156 7.10 22.65 -0.58
CA PRO A 156 5.99 22.73 -1.51
C PRO A 156 5.63 21.35 -2.06
N LEU A 157 4.33 21.09 -2.13
CA LEU A 157 3.75 19.89 -2.72
C LEU A 157 2.77 20.25 -3.83
N THR A 158 2.75 19.41 -4.84
CA THR A 158 1.75 19.44 -5.90
C THR A 158 0.98 18.14 -5.91
N PHE A 159 -0.34 18.24 -5.73
CA PHE A 159 -1.26 17.12 -5.77
C PHE A 159 -1.94 17.09 -7.13
N THR A 160 -1.86 15.94 -7.82
CA THR A 160 -2.46 15.77 -9.15
C THR A 160 -3.45 14.61 -9.11
N PRO A 161 -4.77 14.89 -9.15
CA PRO A 161 -5.79 13.87 -9.23
C PRO A 161 -5.86 13.28 -10.64
N GLU A 162 -5.74 11.96 -10.74
CA GLU A 162 -5.81 11.19 -11.99
C GLU A 162 -6.59 9.89 -11.76
N ASN A 163 -7.66 9.67 -12.54
CA ASN A 163 -8.49 8.45 -12.47
C ASN A 163 -9.02 8.10 -11.07
N GLY A 164 -9.25 9.09 -10.21
CA GLY A 164 -9.71 8.89 -8.83
C GLY A 164 -8.60 8.56 -7.84
N ILE A 165 -7.33 8.59 -8.25
CA ILE A 165 -6.16 8.49 -7.39
C ILE A 165 -5.48 9.86 -7.37
N THR A 166 -5.06 10.34 -6.21
CA THR A 166 -4.28 11.58 -6.10
C THR A 166 -2.80 11.22 -6.02
N SER A 167 -2.02 11.63 -7.01
CA SER A 167 -0.56 11.56 -6.96
C SER A 167 0.02 12.78 -6.25
N VAL A 168 1.12 12.59 -5.53
CA VAL A 168 1.79 13.63 -4.75
C VAL A 168 3.20 13.81 -5.28
N THR A 169 3.54 15.03 -5.66
CA THR A 169 4.90 15.42 -6.07
C THR A 169 5.45 16.42 -5.07
N VAL A 170 6.60 16.13 -4.49
CA VAL A 170 7.30 17.06 -3.59
C VAL A 170 8.31 17.87 -4.41
N ASP A 171 8.16 19.18 -4.40
CA ASP A 171 9.05 20.09 -5.13
C ASP A 171 10.33 20.31 -4.30
N TYR A 172 11.33 19.46 -4.50
CA TYR A 172 12.65 19.60 -3.86
C TYR A 172 13.58 20.47 -4.72
N GLN A 173 13.99 21.62 -4.20
CA GLN A 173 15.13 22.37 -4.74
C GLN A 173 16.37 22.08 -3.87
N PRO A 174 17.40 21.40 -4.42
CA PRO A 174 18.65 21.15 -3.71
C PRO A 174 19.47 22.42 -3.47
#